data_AF-A0A7E4VFA2-F1
#
_entry.id   AF-A0A7E4VFA2-F1
#
_cell.length_a   1.000
_cell.length_b   1.000
_cell.length_c   1.000
_cell.angle_alpha   90.00
_cell.angle_beta   90.00
_cell.angle_gamma   90.00
#
_symmetry.space_group_name_H-M   'P 1'
#
loop_
_entity.id
_entity.type
_entity.pdbx_description
1 polymer ?
#
loop_
_entity_poly.entity_id
_entity_poly.type
_entity_poly.pdbx_seq_one_letter_code
_entity_poly.pdbx_strand_id
1 'polypeptide(L)'
;MIKILINFIFVLCLLPVVTSDCTCDDNVHNVVQAHSNKKLYPARISGFAGAVYDADFKPSCHDQRPNVLLPGFVTLTDGKLIVDRDFDLEKDSFLRLTIHGVDFDDPICLNGTSQYVVLPDNMCRINLCEFIGVPMCKILQKKGTHTLKELQKKLNFNTTLELPEPPSLLGLSLLDLFSGEFSFTFAVETAGETILELDIPTNHKNLQIGLED
;
A
#
# COMPACT_ATOMS: atom_id res chain seq x y z
N MET A 1 75.88 -3.28 10.01
CA MET A 1 75.20 -2.11 9.44
C MET A 1 74.18 -2.58 8.40
N ILE A 2 72.89 -2.24 8.61
CA ILE A 2 71.77 -2.07 7.63
C ILE A 2 71.38 -3.35 6.83
N LYS A 3 70.38 -4.17 7.16
CA LYS A 3 68.89 -4.04 7.32
C LYS A 3 68.11 -3.48 6.10
N ILE A 4 67.69 -4.41 5.23
CA ILE A 4 66.36 -4.65 4.58
C ILE A 4 65.35 -3.47 4.50
N LEU A 5 64.81 -3.20 3.29
CA LEU A 5 63.37 -3.25 2.89
C LEU A 5 63.10 -2.39 1.63
N ILE A 6 62.81 -3.01 0.49
CA ILE A 6 61.47 -3.20 -0.13
C ILE A 6 60.91 -1.93 -0.78
N ASN A 7 60.96 -1.95 -2.13
CA ASN A 7 60.19 -1.15 -3.07
C ASN A 7 58.69 -1.16 -2.69
N PHE A 8 58.14 -0.02 -2.31
CA PHE A 8 56.69 0.20 -2.26
C PHE A 8 56.28 0.99 -3.50
N ILE A 9 55.95 0.26 -4.58
CA ILE A 9 55.19 0.80 -5.69
C ILE A 9 53.74 0.88 -5.20
N PHE A 10 53.27 2.09 -4.92
CA PHE A 10 51.85 2.38 -4.69
C PHE A 10 51.12 2.17 -6.03
N VAL A 11 50.66 0.94 -6.28
CA VAL A 11 49.65 0.67 -7.31
C VAL A 11 48.33 1.16 -6.72
N LEU A 12 47.99 2.40 -7.03
CA LEU A 12 46.68 2.98 -6.76
C LEU A 12 45.67 2.18 -7.58
N CYS A 13 44.99 1.25 -6.93
CA CYS A 13 43.93 0.46 -7.52
C CYS A 13 42.76 1.41 -7.82
N LEU A 14 42.71 1.93 -9.05
CA LEU A 14 41.51 2.54 -9.62
C LEU A 14 40.51 1.40 -9.84
N LEU A 15 39.82 1.01 -8.77
CA LEU A 15 38.62 0.21 -8.91
C LEU A 15 37.56 1.13 -9.54
N PRO A 16 36.93 0.74 -10.66
CA PRO A 16 35.71 1.41 -11.07
C PRO A 16 34.71 1.23 -9.92
N VAL A 17 34.25 2.35 -9.38
CA VAL A 17 33.04 2.35 -8.56
C VAL A 17 31.95 1.87 -9.51
N VAL A 18 31.58 0.60 -9.40
CA VAL A 18 30.34 0.11 -9.98
C VAL A 18 29.27 0.84 -9.21
N THR A 19 28.82 1.98 -9.73
CA THR A 19 27.52 2.52 -9.36
C THR A 19 26.56 1.43 -9.81
N SER A 20 26.12 0.60 -8.87
CA SER A 20 24.92 -0.19 -9.08
C SER A 20 23.83 0.81 -9.40
N ASP A 21 23.53 0.99 -10.68
CA ASP A 21 22.27 1.58 -11.09
C ASP A 21 21.21 0.72 -10.39
N CYS A 22 20.63 1.25 -9.32
CA CYS A 22 19.52 0.62 -8.62
C CYS A 22 18.30 0.76 -9.53
N THR A 23 18.24 -0.04 -10.61
CA THR A 23 17.15 0.03 -11.58
C THR A 23 15.87 -0.52 -10.94
N CYS A 24 14.82 0.30 -10.93
CA CYS A 24 13.48 -0.09 -10.53
C CYS A 24 12.83 -0.92 -11.66
N ASP A 25 13.06 -2.23 -11.64
CA ASP A 25 12.41 -3.11 -12.62
C ASP A 25 10.89 -3.23 -12.37
N ASP A 26 10.11 -2.97 -13.41
CA ASP A 26 8.65 -2.99 -13.38
C ASP A 26 8.11 -4.39 -13.06
N ASN A 27 7.06 -4.44 -12.24
CA ASN A 27 6.44 -5.65 -11.71
C ASN A 27 7.36 -6.56 -10.89
N VAL A 28 8.55 -6.06 -10.51
CA VAL A 28 9.51 -6.78 -9.65
C VAL A 28 9.70 -6.00 -8.35
N HIS A 29 10.21 -4.77 -8.44
CA HIS A 29 10.58 -3.97 -7.28
C HIS A 29 9.45 -3.03 -6.84
N ASN A 30 8.63 -2.56 -7.77
CA ASN A 30 7.51 -1.65 -7.50
C ASN A 30 6.22 -2.37 -7.10
N VAL A 31 6.29 -3.58 -6.52
CA VAL A 31 5.10 -4.39 -6.18
C VAL A 31 4.81 -4.37 -4.68
N VAL A 32 3.57 -4.02 -4.34
CA VAL A 32 3.01 -4.09 -2.99
C VAL A 32 2.08 -5.29 -2.89
N GLN A 33 2.24 -6.10 -1.85
CA GLN A 33 1.34 -7.23 -1.58
C GLN A 33 0.47 -7.00 -0.35
N ALA A 34 -0.75 -7.52 -0.40
CA ALA A 34 -1.68 -7.57 0.72
C ALA A 34 -2.23 -8.99 0.91
N HIS A 35 -2.43 -9.39 2.16
CA HIS A 35 -3.11 -10.64 2.50
C HIS A 35 -4.03 -10.42 3.68
N SER A 36 -5.07 -11.24 3.78
CA SER A 36 -5.83 -11.30 5.02
C SER A 36 -4.94 -11.76 6.18
N ASN A 37 -5.20 -11.19 7.35
CA ASN A 37 -4.48 -11.54 8.55
C ASN A 37 -4.77 -13.01 8.97
N LYS A 38 -4.11 -13.48 10.04
CA LYS A 38 -4.27 -14.87 10.52
C LYS A 38 -5.65 -15.15 11.14
N LYS A 39 -6.45 -14.12 11.43
CA LYS A 39 -7.76 -14.27 12.06
C LYS A 39 -8.77 -14.74 11.01
N LEU A 40 -9.60 -15.70 11.38
CA LEU A 40 -10.61 -16.23 10.49
C LEU A 40 -11.83 -15.31 10.46
N TYR A 41 -11.91 -14.55 9.38
CA TYR A 41 -13.07 -13.74 9.03
C TYR A 41 -13.86 -14.38 7.88
N PRO A 42 -15.17 -14.11 7.78
CA PRO A 42 -16.04 -14.73 6.78
C PRO A 42 -15.83 -14.19 5.35
N ALA A 43 -15.05 -13.12 5.17
CA ALA A 43 -14.44 -12.73 3.91
C ALA A 43 -12.92 -12.66 4.05
N ARG A 44 -12.20 -13.07 3.00
CA ARG A 44 -10.74 -13.24 3.01
C ARG A 44 -10.13 -12.87 1.66
N ILE A 45 -9.02 -12.16 1.69
CA ILE A 45 -8.21 -11.86 0.50
C ILE A 45 -7.03 -12.83 0.43
N SER A 46 -6.75 -13.29 -0.78
CA SER A 46 -5.61 -14.17 -1.07
C SER A 46 -4.89 -13.69 -2.32
N GLY A 47 -3.57 -13.49 -2.21
CA GLY A 47 -2.73 -13.20 -3.37
C GLY A 47 -2.92 -11.80 -3.95
N PHE A 48 -3.31 -10.80 -3.15
CA PHE A 48 -3.49 -9.46 -3.68
C PHE A 48 -2.13 -8.80 -3.91
N ALA A 49 -1.91 -8.32 -5.12
CA ALA A 49 -0.70 -7.62 -5.53
C ALA A 49 -1.04 -6.43 -6.43
N GLY A 50 -0.32 -5.33 -6.24
CA GLY A 50 -0.42 -4.14 -7.09
C GLY A 50 0.95 -3.54 -7.36
N ALA A 51 1.21 -3.17 -8.61
CA ALA A 51 2.39 -2.42 -9.00
C ALA A 51 2.14 -0.92 -8.85
N VAL A 52 3.10 -0.18 -8.29
CA VAL A 52 2.98 1.26 -8.01
C VAL A 52 3.79 2.07 -9.01
N TYR A 53 3.25 3.22 -9.39
CA TYR A 53 3.79 4.10 -10.44
C TYR A 53 3.68 5.57 -10.01
N ASP A 54 4.59 6.39 -10.54
CA ASP A 54 4.57 7.85 -10.39
C ASP A 54 3.51 8.52 -11.28
N ALA A 55 3.41 9.85 -11.23
CA ALA A 55 2.47 10.62 -12.04
C ALA A 55 2.71 10.53 -13.57
N ASP A 56 3.91 10.13 -14.01
CA ASP A 56 4.27 9.88 -15.41
C ASP A 56 4.04 8.41 -15.82
N PHE A 57 3.49 7.59 -14.93
CA PHE A 57 3.29 6.15 -15.11
C PHE A 57 4.61 5.34 -15.22
N LYS A 58 5.69 5.83 -14.60
CA LYS A 58 6.94 5.08 -14.46
C LYS A 58 6.93 4.26 -13.16
N PRO A 59 7.54 3.06 -13.15
CA PRO A 59 7.67 2.25 -11.93
C PRO A 59 8.30 3.06 -10.80
N SER A 60 7.64 3.10 -9.64
CA SER A 60 8.12 3.89 -8.50
C SER A 60 8.76 2.97 -7.43
N CYS A 61 10.04 3.18 -7.19
CA CYS A 61 10.80 2.48 -6.17
C CYS A 61 11.68 3.43 -5.37
N HIS A 62 12.04 3.04 -4.16
CA HIS A 62 13.15 3.61 -3.42
C HIS A 62 13.93 2.46 -2.78
N ASP A 63 15.26 2.43 -2.93
CA ASP A 63 16.10 1.30 -2.48
C ASP A 63 15.60 -0.09 -2.91
N GLN A 64 15.18 -0.23 -4.18
CA GLN A 64 14.64 -1.49 -4.75
C GLN A 64 13.36 -2.00 -4.04
N ARG A 65 12.66 -1.14 -3.31
CA ARG A 65 11.37 -1.42 -2.67
C ARG A 65 10.29 -0.51 -3.26
N PRO A 66 9.01 -0.90 -3.23
CA PRO A 66 7.94 -0.06 -3.73
C PRO A 66 7.87 1.25 -2.93
N ASN A 67 7.76 2.36 -3.66
CA ASN A 67 7.58 3.69 -3.09
C ASN A 67 6.29 4.29 -3.66
N VAL A 68 5.34 4.61 -2.80
CA VAL A 68 4.06 5.17 -3.23
C VAL A 68 4.17 6.68 -3.33
N LEU A 69 3.96 7.21 -4.52
CA LEU A 69 3.92 8.65 -4.77
C LEU A 69 2.46 9.12 -4.91
N LEU A 70 2.21 10.33 -4.41
CA LEU A 70 0.92 11.01 -4.49
C LEU A 70 1.13 12.37 -5.18
N PRO A 71 0.43 12.67 -6.28
CA PRO A 71 -0.38 11.75 -7.07
C PRO A 71 0.48 10.66 -7.74
N GLY A 72 -0.17 9.57 -8.13
CA GLY A 72 0.47 8.42 -8.77
C GLY A 72 -0.56 7.38 -9.16
N PHE A 73 -0.12 6.16 -9.48
CA PHE A 73 -1.02 5.09 -9.88
C PHE A 73 -0.69 3.78 -9.18
N VAL A 74 -1.72 2.95 -8.97
CA VAL A 74 -1.56 1.55 -8.60
C VAL A 74 -2.27 0.68 -9.63
N THR A 75 -1.54 -0.23 -10.27
CA THR A 75 -2.13 -1.24 -11.15
C THR A 75 -2.24 -2.56 -10.41
N LEU A 76 -3.46 -3.02 -10.18
CA LEU A 76 -3.76 -4.32 -9.57
C LEU A 76 -3.39 -5.44 -10.55
N THR A 77 -2.52 -6.37 -10.11
CA THR A 77 -1.98 -7.44 -10.94
C THR A 77 -2.53 -8.82 -10.57
N ASP A 78 -2.82 -9.04 -9.29
CA ASP A 78 -3.41 -10.29 -8.81
C ASP A 78 -4.27 -10.05 -7.58
N GLY A 79 -5.14 -11.01 -7.27
CA GLY A 79 -5.97 -11.02 -6.08
C GLY A 79 -7.31 -11.69 -6.29
N LYS A 80 -7.78 -12.34 -5.22
CA LYS A 80 -9.15 -12.83 -5.12
C LYS A 80 -9.71 -12.55 -3.73
N LEU A 81 -10.99 -12.19 -3.70
CA LEU A 81 -11.79 -12.11 -2.49
C LEU A 81 -12.64 -13.38 -2.38
N ILE A 82 -12.48 -14.11 -1.29
CA ILE A 82 -13.27 -15.28 -0.94
C ILE A 82 -14.29 -14.85 0.10
N VAL A 83 -15.57 -15.06 -0.17
CA VAL A 83 -16.70 -14.64 0.65
C VAL A 83 -17.51 -15.88 1.01
N ASP A 84 -17.52 -16.25 2.30
CA ASP A 84 -18.08 -17.52 2.75
C ASP A 84 -19.62 -17.48 2.91
N ARG A 85 -20.20 -16.28 3.04
CA ARG A 85 -21.66 -16.02 3.13
C ARG A 85 -22.04 -14.65 2.57
N ASP A 86 -23.31 -14.46 2.23
CA ASP A 86 -23.82 -13.15 1.78
C ASP A 86 -23.78 -12.12 2.93
N PHE A 87 -23.54 -10.87 2.56
CA PHE A 87 -23.61 -9.68 3.42
C PHE A 87 -24.53 -8.62 2.82
N ASP A 88 -24.88 -7.61 3.63
CA ASP A 88 -25.59 -6.42 3.20
C ASP A 88 -24.65 -5.21 3.35
N LEU A 89 -23.74 -5.06 2.39
CA LEU A 89 -22.75 -3.97 2.44
C LEU A 89 -23.41 -2.61 2.16
N GLU A 90 -24.53 -2.59 1.42
CA GLU A 90 -25.21 -1.34 1.04
C GLU A 90 -25.89 -0.64 2.21
N LYS A 91 -26.34 -1.40 3.22
CA LYS A 91 -27.05 -0.83 4.36
C LYS A 91 -26.14 -0.07 5.32
N ASP A 92 -25.02 -0.68 5.69
CA ASP A 92 -24.06 -0.11 6.63
C ASP A 92 -22.72 -0.84 6.47
N SER A 93 -21.77 -0.25 5.74
CA SER A 93 -20.43 -0.81 5.61
C SER A 93 -19.36 0.26 5.73
N PHE A 94 -18.35 -0.04 6.56
CA PHE A 94 -17.23 0.84 6.80
C PHE A 94 -15.91 0.11 6.60
N LEU A 95 -14.99 0.81 5.94
CA LEU A 95 -13.58 0.51 5.97
C LEU A 95 -12.98 1.28 7.16
N ARG A 96 -12.46 0.55 8.15
CA ARG A 96 -11.75 1.11 9.29
C ARG A 96 -10.25 0.94 9.09
N LEU A 97 -9.52 2.01 9.25
CA LEU A 97 -8.08 2.06 9.09
C LEU A 97 -7.39 2.00 10.45
N THR A 98 -6.32 1.22 10.51
CA THR A 98 -5.26 1.36 11.51
C THR A 98 -3.97 1.65 10.76
N ILE A 99 -3.31 2.75 11.10
CA ILE A 99 -2.13 3.25 10.38
C ILE A 99 -1.04 3.53 11.40
N HIS A 100 0.11 2.88 11.24
CA HIS A 100 1.30 3.15 12.04
C HIS A 100 2.41 3.69 11.15
N GLY A 101 2.95 4.85 11.49
CA GLY A 101 4.17 5.38 10.89
C GLY A 101 5.37 5.12 11.78
N VAL A 102 6.54 4.85 11.19
CA VAL A 102 7.78 4.59 11.97
C VAL A 102 8.19 5.78 12.82
N ASP A 103 7.95 7.00 12.33
CA ASP A 103 8.35 8.25 12.99
C ASP A 103 7.27 8.81 13.95
N PHE A 104 6.24 8.01 14.24
CA PHE A 104 5.11 8.40 15.09
C PHE A 104 5.03 7.48 16.31
N ASP A 105 4.97 8.08 17.51
CA ASP A 105 4.85 7.32 18.77
C ASP A 105 3.49 6.61 18.89
N ASP A 106 2.43 7.28 18.45
CA ASP A 106 1.05 6.78 18.45
C ASP A 106 0.60 6.44 17.01
N PRO A 107 -0.33 5.48 16.83
CA PRO A 107 -0.92 5.20 15.53
C PRO A 107 -1.64 6.45 15.00
N ILE A 108 -1.52 6.76 13.70
CA ILE A 108 -2.25 7.88 13.09
C ILE A 108 -3.76 7.62 13.13
N CYS A 109 -4.13 6.40 12.74
CA CYS A 109 -5.47 5.86 12.87
C CYS A 109 -5.41 4.58 13.71
N LEU A 110 -6.41 4.37 14.55
CA LEU A 110 -6.59 3.13 15.31
C LEU A 110 -8.05 2.68 15.20
N ASN A 111 -8.28 1.56 14.51
CA ASN A 111 -9.61 0.96 14.32
C ASN A 111 -10.67 1.95 13.80
N GLY A 112 -10.27 2.84 12.88
CA GLY A 112 -11.14 3.84 12.29
C GLY A 112 -11.30 5.13 13.08
N THR A 113 -10.58 5.30 14.18
CA THR A 113 -10.54 6.54 14.96
C THR A 113 -9.19 7.22 14.79
N SER A 114 -9.20 8.51 14.50
CA SER A 114 -7.99 9.32 14.46
C SER A 114 -7.41 9.49 15.87
N GLN A 115 -6.10 9.36 16.01
CA GLN A 115 -5.42 9.67 17.28
C GLN A 115 -4.89 11.10 17.33
N TYR A 116 -4.97 11.83 16.21
CA TYR A 116 -4.48 13.19 16.09
C TYR A 116 -5.64 14.16 15.94
N VAL A 117 -5.71 15.18 16.79
CA VAL A 117 -6.79 16.19 16.80
C VAL A 117 -6.94 16.91 15.46
N VAL A 118 -5.85 17.04 14.71
CA VAL A 118 -5.83 17.71 13.40
C VAL A 118 -6.40 16.85 12.27
N LEU A 119 -6.56 15.54 12.49
CA LEU A 119 -7.06 14.59 11.51
C LEU A 119 -8.47 14.13 11.91
N PRO A 120 -9.51 14.36 11.09
CA PRO A 120 -10.86 13.93 11.42
C PRO A 120 -11.05 12.41 11.27
N ASP A 121 -11.93 11.82 12.09
CA ASP A 121 -12.20 10.38 12.09
C ASP A 121 -12.68 9.83 10.74
N ASN A 122 -13.34 10.65 9.92
CA ASN A 122 -13.78 10.23 8.58
C ASN A 122 -12.63 9.95 7.60
N MET A 123 -11.40 10.38 7.91
CA MET A 123 -10.20 9.97 7.18
C MET A 123 -9.70 8.59 7.61
N CYS A 124 -10.00 8.16 8.85
CA CYS A 124 -9.70 6.83 9.37
C CYS A 124 -10.85 5.83 9.15
N ARG A 125 -12.08 6.31 8.95
CA ARG A 125 -13.29 5.50 8.74
C ARG A 125 -14.05 5.96 7.51
N ILE A 126 -14.01 5.14 6.48
CA ILE A 126 -14.55 5.44 5.15
C ILE A 126 -15.77 4.58 4.89
N ASN A 127 -16.83 5.13 4.29
CA ASN A 127 -17.95 4.32 3.80
C ASN A 127 -17.46 3.48 2.61
N LEU A 128 -17.52 2.15 2.75
CA LEU A 128 -16.92 1.25 1.76
C LEU A 128 -17.61 1.37 0.40
N CYS A 129 -18.95 1.28 0.35
CA CYS A 129 -19.68 1.31 -0.91
C CYS A 129 -19.66 2.68 -1.60
N GLU A 130 -19.52 3.77 -0.84
CA GLU A 130 -19.29 5.11 -1.42
C GLU A 130 -17.90 5.19 -2.07
N PHE A 131 -16.89 4.58 -1.44
CA PHE A 131 -15.52 4.57 -1.96
C PHE A 131 -15.34 3.69 -3.20
N ILE A 132 -15.83 2.44 -3.18
CA ILE A 132 -15.65 1.49 -4.30
C ILE A 132 -16.78 1.52 -5.33
N GLY A 133 -17.86 2.25 -5.04
CA GLY A 133 -19.06 2.32 -5.86
C GLY A 133 -20.05 1.16 -5.65
N VAL A 134 -21.34 1.47 -5.77
CA VAL A 134 -22.46 0.53 -5.61
C VAL A 134 -22.34 -0.74 -6.48
N PRO A 135 -21.95 -0.68 -7.77
CA PRO A 135 -21.83 -1.89 -8.59
C PRO A 135 -20.79 -2.88 -8.06
N MET A 136 -19.65 -2.37 -7.56
CA MET A 136 -18.62 -3.20 -6.94
C MET A 136 -19.14 -3.80 -5.62
N CYS A 137 -19.75 -2.98 -4.76
CA CYS A 137 -20.32 -3.43 -3.50
C CYS A 137 -21.33 -4.58 -3.68
N LYS A 138 -22.20 -4.48 -4.71
CA LYS A 138 -23.19 -5.51 -5.06
C LYS A 138 -22.60 -6.86 -5.40
N ILE A 139 -21.41 -6.88 -6.00
CA ILE A 139 -20.70 -8.12 -6.32
C ILE A 139 -20.02 -8.65 -5.06
N LEU A 140 -19.25 -7.81 -4.37
CA LEU A 140 -18.43 -8.25 -3.24
C LEU A 140 -19.24 -8.71 -2.03
N GLN A 141 -20.50 -8.28 -1.89
CA GLN A 141 -21.37 -8.74 -0.82
C GLN A 141 -21.92 -10.17 -1.03
N LYS A 142 -21.74 -10.77 -2.22
CA LYS A 142 -22.26 -12.11 -2.52
C LYS A 142 -21.26 -13.20 -2.16
N LYS A 143 -21.76 -14.31 -1.61
CA LYS A 143 -20.98 -15.52 -1.39
C LYS A 143 -20.35 -15.99 -2.69
N GLY A 144 -19.05 -16.31 -2.64
CA GLY A 144 -18.31 -16.78 -3.80
C GLY A 144 -16.84 -16.42 -3.74
N THR A 145 -16.12 -16.73 -4.81
CA THR A 145 -14.75 -16.25 -5.02
C THR A 145 -14.80 -15.23 -6.15
N HIS A 146 -14.51 -13.98 -5.82
CA HIS A 146 -14.46 -12.86 -6.76
C HIS A 146 -13.02 -12.61 -7.17
N THR A 147 -12.73 -12.71 -8.45
CA THR A 147 -11.38 -12.50 -9.00
C THR A 147 -11.30 -11.18 -9.74
N LEU A 148 -10.09 -10.62 -9.88
CA LEU A 148 -9.89 -9.39 -10.65
C LEU A 148 -10.43 -9.49 -12.09
N LYS A 149 -10.19 -10.63 -12.75
CA LYS A 149 -10.69 -10.93 -14.10
C LYS A 149 -12.21 -10.95 -14.19
N GLU A 150 -12.87 -11.47 -13.16
CA GLU A 150 -14.34 -11.46 -13.08
C GLU A 150 -14.87 -10.03 -12.94
N LEU A 151 -14.25 -9.22 -12.07
CA LEU A 151 -14.64 -7.83 -11.84
C LEU A 151 -14.43 -6.97 -13.10
N GLN A 152 -13.30 -7.13 -13.79
CA GLN A 152 -13.05 -6.50 -15.10
C GLN A 152 -14.17 -6.84 -16.10
N LYS A 153 -14.55 -8.11 -16.20
CA LYS A 153 -15.57 -8.57 -17.15
C LYS A 153 -16.98 -8.09 -16.81
N LYS A 154 -17.34 -8.06 -15.52
CA LYS A 154 -18.70 -7.71 -15.08
C LYS A 154 -18.94 -6.20 -14.98
N LEU A 155 -17.91 -5.44 -14.62
CA LEU A 155 -18.03 -4.03 -14.28
C LEU A 155 -17.26 -3.11 -15.23
N ASN A 156 -16.54 -3.63 -16.22
CA ASN A 156 -15.52 -2.89 -16.96
C ASN A 156 -14.54 -2.19 -16.00
N PHE A 157 -14.21 -2.87 -14.90
CA PHE A 157 -13.36 -2.33 -13.85
C PHE A 157 -11.95 -2.06 -14.40
N ASN A 158 -11.49 -0.82 -14.26
CA ASN A 158 -10.10 -0.47 -14.54
C ASN A 158 -9.24 -0.93 -13.36
N THR A 159 -8.25 -1.77 -13.63
CA THR A 159 -7.33 -2.28 -12.60
C THR A 159 -6.25 -1.27 -12.23
N THR A 160 -6.10 -0.22 -13.02
CA THR A 160 -5.27 0.92 -12.69
C THR A 160 -6.11 1.95 -11.94
N LEU A 161 -5.72 2.21 -10.70
CA LEU A 161 -6.34 3.17 -9.79
C LEU A 161 -5.45 4.40 -9.70
N GLU A 162 -6.06 5.57 -9.87
CA GLU A 162 -5.41 6.86 -9.60
C GLU A 162 -5.32 7.06 -8.09
N LEU A 163 -4.12 7.38 -7.62
CA LEU A 163 -3.90 7.81 -6.26
C LEU A 163 -4.18 9.32 -6.16
N PRO A 164 -4.90 9.76 -5.12
CA PRO A 164 -5.28 11.16 -5.00
C PRO A 164 -4.05 12.04 -4.82
N GLU A 165 -4.22 13.33 -5.10
CA GLU A 165 -3.27 14.34 -4.65
C GLU A 165 -3.14 14.28 -3.12
N PRO A 166 -1.96 14.58 -2.57
CA PRO A 166 -1.80 14.66 -1.13
C PRO A 166 -2.77 15.68 -0.55
N PRO A 167 -3.47 15.34 0.54
CA PRO A 167 -4.35 16.30 1.17
C PRO A 167 -3.52 17.50 1.68
N SER A 168 -3.98 18.72 1.41
CA SER A 168 -3.34 19.92 1.94
C SER A 168 -4.04 20.32 3.25
N LEU A 169 -3.29 20.54 4.33
CA LEU A 169 -3.82 21.04 5.59
C LEU A 169 -3.14 22.37 5.94
N LEU A 170 -3.94 23.43 6.10
CA LEU A 170 -3.46 24.77 6.48
C LEU A 170 -2.38 25.33 5.53
N GLY A 171 -2.40 24.96 4.25
CA GLY A 171 -1.43 25.41 3.25
C GLY A 171 -0.10 24.66 3.26
N LEU A 172 0.04 23.63 4.09
CA LEU A 172 1.13 22.65 4.02
C LEU A 172 0.64 21.39 3.31
N SER A 173 1.52 20.80 2.49
CA SER A 173 1.28 19.49 1.93
C SER A 173 1.35 18.47 3.07
N LEU A 174 0.27 17.71 3.32
CA LEU A 174 0.36 16.61 4.27
C LEU A 174 1.28 15.49 3.76
N LEU A 175 1.70 15.51 2.50
CA LEU A 175 2.74 14.62 1.99
C LEU A 175 4.09 14.89 2.68
N ASP A 176 4.42 16.14 3.02
CA ASP A 176 5.64 16.45 3.79
C ASP A 176 5.55 15.92 5.24
N LEU A 177 4.33 15.72 5.74
CA LEU A 177 4.07 15.17 7.08
C LEU A 177 3.94 13.64 7.05
N PHE A 178 3.51 13.06 5.92
CA PHE A 178 3.24 11.63 5.75
C PHE A 178 4.18 10.97 4.74
N SER A 179 5.29 11.62 4.36
CA SER A 179 6.41 10.95 3.71
C SER A 179 7.13 10.12 4.76
N GLY A 180 7.38 8.85 4.48
CA GLY A 180 7.98 7.95 5.45
C GLY A 180 7.55 6.50 5.26
N GLU A 181 7.84 5.68 6.28
CA GLU A 181 7.51 4.27 6.29
C GLU A 181 6.26 4.00 7.14
N PHE A 182 5.25 3.35 6.52
CA PHE A 182 3.96 3.09 7.16
C PHE A 182 3.53 1.64 7.06
N SER A 183 2.74 1.18 8.03
CA SER A 183 1.97 -0.07 7.92
C SER A 183 0.49 0.24 8.07
N PHE A 184 -0.31 -0.49 7.30
CA PHE A 184 -1.75 -0.29 7.19
C PHE A 184 -2.47 -1.60 7.50
N THR A 185 -3.48 -1.52 8.35
CA THR A 185 -4.49 -2.58 8.49
C THR A 185 -5.84 -2.01 8.10
N PHE A 186 -6.51 -2.69 7.18
CA PHE A 186 -7.85 -2.36 6.73
C PHE A 186 -8.82 -3.40 7.27
N ALA A 187 -9.82 -2.96 8.01
CA ALA A 187 -10.90 -3.81 8.50
C ALA A 187 -12.23 -3.39 7.87
N VAL A 188 -12.90 -4.30 7.18
CA VAL A 188 -14.26 -4.07 6.68
C VAL A 188 -15.25 -4.53 7.73
N GLU A 189 -16.10 -3.59 8.15
CA GLU A 189 -17.22 -3.83 9.05
C GLU A 189 -18.53 -3.67 8.30
N THR A 190 -19.50 -4.55 8.58
CA THR A 190 -20.89 -4.36 8.16
C THR A 190 -21.83 -4.87 9.24
N ALA A 191 -22.93 -4.14 9.48
CA ALA A 191 -23.88 -4.45 10.54
C ALA A 191 -23.24 -4.66 11.93
N GLY A 192 -22.16 -3.92 12.23
CA GLY A 192 -21.40 -4.03 13.49
C GLY A 192 -20.47 -5.26 13.60
N GLU A 193 -20.35 -6.08 12.56
CA GLU A 193 -19.46 -7.22 12.50
C GLU A 193 -18.27 -6.95 11.57
N THR A 194 -17.05 -7.20 12.03
CA THR A 194 -15.87 -7.20 11.16
C THR A 194 -15.87 -8.47 10.31
N ILE A 195 -15.94 -8.30 8.99
CA ILE A 195 -16.09 -9.41 8.04
C ILE A 195 -14.84 -9.70 7.24
N LEU A 196 -13.88 -8.78 7.20
CA LEU A 196 -12.60 -8.90 6.52
C LEU A 196 -11.58 -8.03 7.26
N GLU A 197 -10.36 -8.52 7.38
CA GLU A 197 -9.21 -7.72 7.79
C GLU A 197 -8.02 -8.11 6.91
N LEU A 198 -7.23 -7.13 6.51
CA LEU A 198 -6.04 -7.31 5.66
C LEU A 198 -4.95 -6.31 6.06
N ASP A 199 -3.71 -6.74 5.90
CA ASP A 199 -2.52 -5.93 6.18
C ASP A 199 -1.82 -5.54 4.88
N ILE A 200 -1.27 -4.32 4.83
CA ILE A 200 -0.47 -3.79 3.72
C ILE A 200 0.73 -2.98 4.28
N PRO A 201 1.96 -3.21 3.81
CA PRO A 201 2.37 -4.29 2.92
C PRO A 201 2.57 -5.60 3.70
N THR A 202 2.61 -6.71 2.97
CA THR A 202 2.91 -8.05 3.55
C THR A 202 4.24 -8.63 3.08
N ASN A 203 4.78 -8.12 1.96
CA ASN A 203 6.10 -8.47 1.44
C ASN A 203 7.23 -7.60 2.01
N HIS A 204 6.90 -6.57 2.78
CA HIS A 204 7.83 -5.69 3.49
C HIS A 204 7.29 -5.40 4.89
N LYS A 205 8.14 -4.90 5.79
CA LYS A 205 7.71 -4.49 7.13
C LYS A 205 6.80 -3.26 7.08
N ASN A 206 7.20 -2.29 6.27
CA ASN A 206 6.51 -1.02 6.05
C ASN A 206 6.50 -0.71 4.55
N LEU A 207 5.55 0.11 4.14
CA LEU A 207 5.42 0.69 2.81
C LEU A 207 6.04 2.08 2.83
N GLN A 208 6.96 2.34 1.91
CA GLN A 208 7.52 3.67 1.70
C GLN A 208 6.52 4.54 0.96
N ILE A 209 6.32 5.77 1.43
CA ILE A 209 5.46 6.77 0.81
C ILE A 209 6.25 8.07 0.65
N GLY A 210 6.11 8.72 -0.51
CA GLY A 210 6.44 10.13 -0.69
C GLY A 210 7.93 10.48 -0.80
N LEU A 211 8.82 9.53 -1.10
CA LEU A 211 10.22 9.87 -1.40
C LEU A 211 10.38 10.09 -2.90
N GLU A 212 10.61 11.33 -3.32
CA GLU A 212 11.05 11.61 -4.69
C GLU A 212 12.57 11.33 -4.79
N ASP A 213 12.99 10.67 -5.87
CA ASP A 213 14.41 10.38 -6.16
C ASP A 213 15.15 11.60 -6.72
#